data_AF-A0A7Z9HUT1-F1
#
_entry.id   AF-A0A7Z9HUT1-F1
#
_cell.length_a   1.000
_cell.length_b   1.000
_cell.length_c   1.000
_cell.angle_alpha   90.00
_cell.angle_beta   90.00
_cell.angle_gamma   90.00
#
_symmetry.space_group_name_H-M   'P 1'
#
loop_
_entity.id
_entity.type
_entity.pdbx_description
1 polymer ?
#
loop_
_entity_poly.entity_id
_entity_poly.type
_entity_poly.pdbx_seq_one_letter_code
_entity_poly.pdbx_strand_id
1 'polypeptide(L)' 'LGLSEKQATDLAVQTLYGAGKMLKDTGESAATLREKVTSKGGTTFAALDSFRKDELEKIVFNAMKAAADRSRELGK' A
#
# COMPACT_ATOMS: atom_id res chain seq x y z
N LEU A 1 18.04 7.50 -1.25
CA LEU A 1 18.19 6.24 -0.46
C LEU A 1 19.38 5.36 -0.89
N GLY A 2 20.18 5.75 -1.89
CA GLY A 2 21.43 5.05 -2.22
C GLY A 2 21.30 3.72 -2.99
N LEU A 3 20.09 3.31 -3.35
CA LEU A 3 19.84 2.11 -4.16
C LEU A 3 19.99 2.43 -5.65
N SER A 4 20.50 1.47 -6.42
CA SER A 4 20.34 1.50 -7.88
C SER A 4 18.87 1.28 -8.26
N GLU A 5 18.48 1.74 -9.45
CA GLU A 5 17.13 1.56 -9.99
C GLU A 5 16.71 0.08 -10.02
N LYS A 6 17.63 -0.79 -10.44
CA LYS A 6 17.41 -2.24 -10.44
C LYS A 6 17.11 -2.77 -9.03
N GLN A 7 17.92 -2.40 -8.04
CA GLN A 7 17.71 -2.84 -6.66
C GLN A 7 16.38 -2.32 -6.10
N ALA A 8 16.05 -1.04 -6.34
CA ALA A 8 14.79 -0.46 -5.90
C ALA A 8 13.59 -1.20 -6.52
N THR A 9 13.69 -1.53 -7.81
CA THR A 9 12.66 -2.29 -8.53
C THR A 9 12.49 -3.70 -7.97
N ASP A 10 13.58 -4.45 -7.84
CA ASP A 10 13.57 -5.82 -7.32
C ASP A 10 12.96 -5.88 -5.91
N LEU A 11 13.35 -4.94 -5.04
CA LEU A 11 12.83 -4.83 -3.68
C LEU A 11 11.34 -4.48 -3.67
N ALA A 12 10.91 -3.51 -4.49
CA ALA A 12 9.51 -3.09 -4.56
C ALA A 12 8.60 -4.23 -5.06
N VAL A 13 9.00 -4.91 -6.14
CA VAL A 13 8.27 -6.06 -6.70
C VAL A 13 8.12 -7.16 -5.66
N GLN A 14 9.21 -7.56 -5.00
CA GLN A 14 9.16 -8.63 -4.02
C GLN A 14 8.34 -8.24 -2.77
N THR A 15 8.39 -6.98 -2.35
CA THR A 15 7.60 -6.46 -1.24
C THR A 15 6.10 -6.54 -1.54
N LEU A 16 5.69 -6.10 -2.74
CA LEU A 16 4.29 -6.15 -3.17
C LEU A 16 3.78 -7.58 -3.30
N TYR A 17 4.58 -8.47 -3.90
CA TYR A 17 4.27 -9.89 -4.01
C TYR A 17 4.09 -10.54 -2.63
N GLY A 18 5.04 -10.32 -1.72
CA GLY A 18 5.00 -10.86 -0.36
C GLY A 18 3.79 -10.37 0.43
N ALA A 19 3.48 -9.08 0.35
CA ALA A 19 2.29 -8.51 1.00
C ALA A 19 0.99 -9.14 0.49
N GLY A 20 0.83 -9.24 -0.84
CA GLY A 20 -0.33 -9.90 -1.45
C GLY A 20 -0.46 -11.37 -1.07
N LYS A 21 0.67 -12.09 -1.04
CA LYS A 21 0.72 -13.49 -0.60
C LYS A 21 0.30 -13.65 0.85
N MET A 22 0.79 -12.80 1.77
CA MET A 22 0.40 -12.83 3.18
C MET A 22 -1.10 -12.59 3.36
N LEU A 23 -1.68 -11.63 2.64
CA LEU A 23 -3.13 -11.37 2.66
C LEU A 23 -3.94 -12.60 2.25
N LYS A 24 -3.52 -13.24 1.16
CA LYS A 24 -4.19 -14.44 0.65
C LYS A 24 -4.07 -15.63 1.59
N ASP A 25 -2.87 -15.88 2.11
CA ASP A 25 -2.56 -17.12 2.81
C ASP A 25 -3.01 -17.10 4.28
N THR A 26 -3.02 -15.93 4.93
CA THR A 26 -3.40 -15.82 6.36
C THR A 26 -4.89 -15.61 6.58
N GLY A 27 -5.60 -15.02 5.61
CA GLY A 27 -6.98 -14.58 5.77
C GLY A 27 -7.17 -13.42 6.76
N GLU A 28 -6.08 -12.84 7.28
CA GLU A 28 -6.14 -11.67 8.15
C GLU A 28 -6.39 -10.39 7.36
N SER A 29 -6.94 -9.38 8.03
CA SER A 29 -7.14 -8.07 7.42
C SER A 29 -5.80 -7.38 7.12
N ALA A 30 -5.78 -6.52 6.10
CA ALA A 30 -4.61 -5.70 5.80
C ALA A 30 -4.19 -4.80 6.97
N ALA A 31 -5.15 -4.30 7.76
CA ALA A 31 -4.87 -3.51 8.96
C ALA A 31 -4.10 -4.32 10.00
N THR A 32 -4.57 -5.54 10.29
CA THR A 32 -3.93 -6.46 11.24
C THR A 32 -2.51 -6.83 10.80
N LEU A 33 -2.33 -7.22 9.53
CA LEU A 33 -1.00 -7.58 9.01
C LEU A 33 -0.03 -6.39 9.05
N ARG A 34 -0.50 -5.19 8.72
CA ARG A 34 0.30 -3.96 8.84
C ARG A 34 0.70 -3.67 10.29
N GLU A 35 -0.23 -3.83 11.24
CA GLU A 35 0.05 -3.62 12.67
C GLU A 35 1.12 -4.57 13.20
N LYS A 36 1.09 -5.84 12.77
CA LYS A 36 2.11 -6.84 13.15
C LYS A 36 3.55 -6.46 12.75
N VAL A 37 3.73 -5.63 11.72
CA VAL A 37 5.05 -5.15 11.26
C VAL A 37 5.34 -3.70 11.66
N THR A 38 4.50 -3.11 12.51
CA THR A 38 4.61 -1.71 12.93
C THR A 38 4.92 -1.62 14.42
N SER A 39 6.20 -1.41 14.75
CA SER A 39 6.60 -1.07 16.13
C SER A 39 6.40 0.42 16.42
N LYS A 40 5.99 0.74 17.67
CA LYS A 40 5.85 2.12 18.13
C LYS A 40 7.20 2.85 18.02
N GLY A 41 7.23 3.96 17.29
CA GLY A 41 8.46 4.75 17.07
C GLY A 41 9.45 4.12 16.08
N GLY A 42 9.10 3.00 15.43
CA GLY A 42 9.94 2.36 14.41
C GLY A 42 9.90 3.04 13.04
N THR A 43 10.71 2.54 12.11
CA THR A 43 10.80 3.06 10.73
C THR A 43 9.49 2.90 9.96
N THR A 44 8.80 1.76 10.09
CA THR A 44 7.46 1.55 9.50
C THR A 44 6.45 2.55 10.03
N PHE A 45 6.48 2.83 11.34
CA PHE A 45 5.59 3.81 11.94
C PHE A 45 5.84 5.21 11.38
N ALA A 46 7.10 5.63 11.26
CA ALA A 46 7.47 6.93 10.69
C ALA A 46 7.01 7.07 9.23
N ALA A 47 7.16 6.02 8.43
CA ALA A 47 6.68 6.00 7.03
C ALA A 47 5.14 6.10 6.96
N LEU A 48 4.41 5.31 7.77
CA LEU A 48 2.95 5.38 7.84
C LEU A 48 2.46 6.75 8.33
N ASP A 49 3.20 7.41 9.22
CA ASP A 49 2.88 8.75 9.68
C ASP A 49 3.04 9.80 8.57
N SER A 50 4.09 9.70 7.76
CA SER A 50 4.23 10.53 6.55
C SER A 50 3.05 10.31 5.61
N PHE A 51 2.70 9.05 5.31
CA PHE A 51 1.57 8.75 4.41
C PHE A 51 0.23 9.33 4.89
N ARG A 52 -0.02 9.33 6.21
CA ARG A 52 -1.21 9.95 6.78
C ARG A 52 -1.20 11.48 6.61
N LYS A 53 -0.06 12.12 6.88
CA LYS A 53 0.11 13.57 6.71
C LYS A 53 -0.07 14.01 5.25
N ASP A 54 0.36 13.16 4.32
CA ASP A 54 0.21 13.38 2.88
C ASP A 54 -1.17 12.96 2.34
N GLU A 55 -2.14 12.67 3.22
CA GLU A 55 -3.52 12.29 2.89
C GLU A 55 -3.63 11.08 1.91
N LEU A 56 -2.74 10.10 1.99
CA LEU A 56 -2.71 8.97 1.04
C LEU A 56 -4.05 8.22 0.94
N GLU A 57 -4.75 8.03 2.06
CA GLU A 57 -6.06 7.34 2.08
C GLU A 57 -7.10 8.06 1.22
N LYS A 58 -7.12 9.40 1.28
CA LYS A 58 -8.01 10.24 0.49
C LYS A 58 -7.66 10.21 -0.99
N ILE A 59 -6.35 10.20 -1.31
CA ILE A 59 -5.85 10.07 -2.69
C ILE A 59 -6.34 8.74 -3.30
N VAL A 60 -6.14 7.62 -2.59
CA VAL A 60 -6.56 6.29 -3.06
C VAL A 60 -8.08 6.21 -3.20
N PHE A 61 -8.85 6.72 -2.23
CA PHE A 61 -10.31 6.75 -2.31
C PHE A 61 -10.80 7.50 -3.55
N ASN A 62 -10.27 8.71 -3.79
CA ASN A 62 -10.65 9.54 -4.93
C ASN A 62 -10.29 8.86 -6.26
N ALA A 63 -9.11 8.23 -6.35
CA ALA A 63 -8.69 7.51 -7.54
C ALA A 63 -9.61 6.33 -7.86
N MET A 64 -9.96 5.52 -6.85
CA MET A 64 -10.87 4.38 -7.03
C MET A 64 -12.28 4.82 -7.37
N LYS A 65 -12.76 5.94 -6.79
CA LYS A 65 -14.05 6.54 -7.13
C LYS A 65 -14.07 6.99 -8.59
N ALA A 66 -13.05 7.71 -9.05
CA ALA A 66 -12.95 8.17 -10.44
C ALA A 66 -12.93 6.99 -11.43
N ALA A 67 -12.19 5.92 -11.11
CA ALA A 67 -12.19 4.70 -11.90
C ALA A 67 -13.57 4.02 -11.97
N ALA A 68 -14.28 3.95 -10.84
CA ALA A 68 -15.63 3.38 -10.78
C ALA A 68 -16.64 4.22 -11.57
N ASP A 69 -16.58 5.54 -11.48
CA ASP A 69 -17.44 6.45 -12.23
C ASP A 69 -17.21 6.30 -13.74
N ARG A 70 -15.94 6.26 -14.18
CA ARG A 70 -15.60 6.04 -15.59
C ARG A 70 -16.08 4.67 -16.11
N SER A 71 -15.95 3.63 -15.30
CA SER A 71 -16.45 2.29 -15.65
C SER A 71 -17.95 2.29 -15.91
N ARG A 72 -18.73 3.00 -15.09
CA ARG A 72 -20.19 3.15 -15.28
C ARG A 72 -20.57 3.93 -16.54
N GLU A 73 -19.76 4.92 -16.93
CA GLU A 73 -19.97 5.65 -18.18
C GLU A 73 -19.74 4.77 -19.41
N LEU A 74 -18.70 3.93 -19.37
CA LEU A 74 -18.34 3.03 -20.48
C LEU A 74 -19.29 1.84 -20.64
N GLY A 75 -19.95 1.43 -19.56
CA GLY A 75 -20.92 0.33 -19.56
C GLY A 75 -22.37 0.75 -19.88
N LYS A 76 -22.61 2.03 -20.13
CA LYS A 76 -23.86 2.55 -20.71
C LYS A 76 -23.75 2.62 -22.21
#